data_AF-A0A135LIY4-F1
#
_entry.id   AF-A0A135LIY4-F1
#
_cell.length_a   1.000
_cell.length_b   1.000
_cell.length_c   1.000
_cell.angle_alpha   90.00
_cell.angle_beta   90.00
_cell.angle_gamma   90.00
#
_symmetry.space_group_name_H-M   'P 1'
#
loop_
_entity.id
_entity.type
_entity.pdbx_description
1 polymer ?
#
loop_
_entity_poly.entity_id
_entity_poly.type
_entity_poly.pdbx_seq_one_letter_code
_entity_poly.pdbx_strand_id
1 'polypeptide(L)'
;MDAQMDMASYYEVDASGKPVSIWVSLVPFSIQDIKKCATCRGPLRDIARYGRLVRRAILDESTKKLIILTNQEYVPLAQELPRLVHELNATEGEGKYPWPPVIEIRGPRNQQIQKMAEVVQSTNPGRWDSILDLRKRVDYYRRRVKPEEQPFERVRKMIENARYRGTMKTNPDDVDNVPQTKGFLQGTALLIRLDIALLVDLLSLVSQGRSSEVTPRFELDLQKNKDDCKTLIQQAATHRRLLQHVEGHIFLAQLYALERAHCLIPEKREGILQHGQAAIQKARDLCEAYPSQTRGLADEVYSVEKMLRRGTMYTIITNGERMEVISAMAQEFSGTGHWYYCRNGHPFTIGDCGAARETSRCPECDSPVGGEDSQLAEGVTAAED
;
A
#
# COMPACT_ATOMS: atom_id res chain seq x y z
N MET A 1 -20.29 -4.69 37.41
CA MET A 1 -19.36 -4.99 36.29
C MET A 1 -20.09 -5.54 35.08
N ASP A 2 -20.94 -6.57 35.19
CA ASP A 2 -21.66 -7.12 34.01
C ASP A 2 -22.48 -6.08 33.25
N ALA A 3 -23.21 -5.22 33.97
CA ALA A 3 -23.94 -4.10 33.36
C ALA A 3 -23.01 -3.08 32.68
N GLN A 4 -21.85 -2.78 33.28
CA GLN A 4 -20.86 -1.87 32.69
C GLN A 4 -20.23 -2.47 31.43
N MET A 5 -20.02 -3.79 31.41
CA MET A 5 -19.51 -4.54 30.26
C MET A 5 -20.61 -4.85 29.23
N ASP A 6 -21.85 -4.44 29.50
CA ASP A 6 -23.04 -4.69 28.70
C ASP A 6 -23.18 -6.16 28.24
N MET A 7 -22.99 -7.09 29.18
CA MET A 7 -22.92 -8.52 28.86
C MET A 7 -24.20 -9.06 28.19
N ALA A 8 -25.36 -8.47 28.48
CA ALA A 8 -26.64 -8.92 27.93
C ALA A 8 -26.77 -8.66 26.42
N SER A 9 -26.03 -7.70 25.86
CA SER A 9 -26.02 -7.41 24.42
C SER A 9 -25.22 -8.44 23.61
N TYR A 10 -24.31 -9.18 24.25
CA TYR A 10 -23.38 -10.10 23.57
C TYR A 10 -23.60 -11.58 23.88
N TYR A 11 -24.39 -11.88 24.92
CA TYR A 11 -24.63 -13.22 25.42
C TYR A 11 -26.12 -13.44 25.66
N GLU A 12 -26.59 -14.67 25.44
CA GLU A 12 -27.88 -15.08 25.97
C GLU A 12 -27.76 -15.11 27.50
N VAL A 13 -28.73 -14.51 28.19
CA VAL A 13 -28.77 -14.47 29.65
C VAL A 13 -29.97 -15.27 30.17
N ASP A 14 -29.78 -16.00 31.27
CA ASP A 14 -30.88 -16.68 31.94
C ASP A 14 -31.81 -15.72 32.69
N ALA A 15 -32.86 -16.26 33.32
CA ALA A 15 -33.81 -15.49 34.13
C ALA A 15 -33.16 -14.75 35.33
N SER A 16 -31.93 -15.09 35.70
CA SER A 16 -31.15 -14.41 36.74
C SER A 16 -30.14 -13.40 36.17
N GLY A 17 -30.15 -13.18 34.86
CA GLY A 17 -29.24 -12.27 34.16
C GLY A 17 -27.82 -12.83 33.97
N LYS A 18 -27.61 -14.14 34.11
CA LYS A 18 -26.29 -14.76 33.93
C LYS A 18 -26.09 -15.23 32.48
N PRO A 19 -24.93 -14.92 31.86
CA PRO A 19 -24.59 -15.42 30.53
C PRO A 19 -24.59 -16.96 30.47
N VAL A 20 -25.38 -17.53 29.55
CA VAL A 20 -25.49 -18.98 29.33
C VAL A 20 -24.85 -19.42 28.01
N SER A 21 -24.91 -18.60 26.97
CA SER A 21 -24.36 -18.91 25.65
C SER A 21 -23.94 -17.62 24.91
N ILE A 22 -23.17 -17.76 23.83
CA ILE A 22 -22.81 -16.62 22.97
C ILE A 22 -23.99 -16.32 22.06
N TRP A 23 -24.48 -15.08 22.06
CA TRP A 23 -25.62 -14.65 21.25
C TRP A 23 -25.19 -14.12 19.87
N VAL A 24 -24.15 -13.28 19.84
CA VAL A 24 -23.72 -12.55 18.63
C VAL A 24 -22.21 -12.62 18.45
N SER A 25 -21.75 -12.79 17.20
CA SER A 25 -20.32 -12.66 16.87
C SER A 25 -19.86 -11.21 17.01
N LEU A 26 -18.63 -11.01 17.51
CA LEU A 26 -18.11 -9.66 17.68
C LEU A 26 -17.54 -9.16 16.36
N VAL A 27 -18.29 -8.27 15.72
CA VAL A 27 -17.88 -7.55 14.51
C VAL A 27 -16.60 -6.73 14.78
N PRO A 28 -15.72 -6.48 13.80
CA PRO A 28 -14.54 -5.63 13.97
C PRO A 28 -14.90 -4.27 14.54
N PHE A 29 -14.13 -3.84 15.54
CA PHE A 29 -14.24 -2.53 16.18
C PHE A 29 -15.58 -2.29 16.89
N SER A 30 -16.34 -3.35 17.19
CA SER A 30 -17.64 -3.31 17.91
C SER A 30 -17.55 -3.13 19.42
N ILE A 31 -16.34 -3.04 19.98
CA ILE A 31 -16.15 -2.86 21.42
C ILE A 31 -15.33 -1.60 21.67
N GLN A 32 -16.01 -0.58 22.18
CA GLN A 32 -15.40 0.61 22.76
C GLN A 32 -14.59 0.27 23.99
N ASP A 33 -13.43 0.94 24.07
CA ASP A 33 -12.58 1.11 25.24
C ASP A 33 -12.28 -0.16 26.05
N ILE A 34 -11.02 -0.31 26.42
CA ILE A 34 -10.67 -1.36 27.38
C ILE A 34 -11.19 -0.92 28.76
N LYS A 35 -12.45 -1.29 29.06
CA LYS A 35 -13.13 -0.99 30.31
C LYS A 35 -12.30 -1.48 31.48
N LYS A 36 -12.25 -0.66 32.54
CA LYS A 36 -11.53 -0.95 33.78
C LYS A 36 -12.52 -1.35 34.87
N CYS A 37 -12.04 -2.04 35.89
CA CYS A 37 -12.87 -2.39 37.05
C CYS A 37 -13.48 -1.12 37.68
N ALA A 38 -14.80 -1.09 37.86
CA ALA A 38 -15.52 0.03 38.49
C ALA A 38 -15.01 0.34 39.90
N THR A 39 -14.58 -0.68 40.65
CA THR A 39 -14.18 -0.54 42.05
C THR A 39 -12.72 -0.10 42.20
N CYS A 40 -11.79 -0.84 41.59
CA CYS A 40 -10.35 -0.62 41.80
C CYS A 40 -9.63 0.04 40.62
N ARG A 41 -10.33 0.29 39.50
CA ARG A 41 -9.76 0.78 38.23
C ARG A 41 -8.65 -0.11 37.63
N GLY A 42 -8.46 -1.31 38.17
CA GLY A 42 -7.53 -2.31 37.65
C GLY A 42 -7.95 -2.90 36.30
N PRO A 43 -7.02 -3.54 35.56
CA PRO A 43 -7.28 -4.12 34.26
C PRO A 43 -8.20 -5.35 34.34
N LEU A 44 -9.09 -5.50 33.36
CA LEU A 44 -9.97 -6.67 33.24
C LEU A 44 -9.38 -7.79 32.38
N ARG A 45 -8.13 -7.65 31.92
CA ARG A 45 -7.48 -8.53 30.92
C ARG A 45 -7.41 -9.98 31.37
N ASP A 46 -7.19 -10.21 32.66
CA ASP A 46 -6.98 -11.55 33.22
C ASP A 46 -8.25 -12.13 33.84
N ILE A 47 -9.39 -11.43 33.72
CA ILE A 47 -10.67 -11.90 34.23
C ILE A 47 -11.38 -12.67 33.13
N ALA A 48 -11.41 -14.00 33.25
CA ALA A 48 -11.99 -14.91 32.25
C ALA A 48 -13.40 -14.51 31.82
N ARG A 49 -14.24 -14.06 32.75
CA ARG A 49 -15.63 -13.63 32.50
C ARG A 49 -15.76 -12.54 31.42
N TYR A 50 -14.81 -11.61 31.37
CA TYR A 50 -14.82 -10.48 30.42
C TYR A 50 -13.82 -10.67 29.27
N GLY A 51 -13.07 -11.79 29.28
CA GLY A 51 -11.93 -12.00 28.41
C GLY A 51 -12.27 -11.94 26.92
N ARG A 52 -13.46 -12.38 26.49
CA ARG A 52 -13.89 -12.30 25.08
C ARG A 52 -13.97 -10.84 24.61
N LEU A 53 -14.71 -10.01 25.35
CA LEU A 53 -14.91 -8.60 25.04
C LEU A 53 -13.59 -7.82 25.12
N VAL A 54 -12.83 -8.03 26.21
CA VAL A 54 -11.55 -7.33 26.43
C VAL A 54 -10.51 -7.69 25.36
N ARG A 55 -10.41 -8.95 24.94
CA ARG A 55 -9.45 -9.35 23.89
C ARG A 55 -9.82 -8.80 22.52
N ARG A 56 -11.12 -8.73 22.19
CA ARG A 56 -11.58 -8.09 20.96
C ARG A 56 -11.27 -6.59 20.96
N ALA A 57 -11.60 -5.87 22.04
CA ALA A 57 -11.22 -4.46 22.19
C ALA A 57 -9.70 -4.24 22.02
N ILE A 58 -8.86 -5.10 22.61
CA ILE A 58 -7.40 -5.03 22.44
C ILE A 58 -6.98 -5.23 20.97
N LEU A 59 -7.59 -6.16 20.25
CA LEU A 59 -7.30 -6.41 18.84
C LEU A 59 -7.72 -5.25 17.96
N ASP A 60 -8.89 -4.68 18.21
CA ASP A 60 -9.42 -3.55 17.47
C ASP A 60 -8.57 -2.30 17.70
N GLU A 61 -8.23 -1.98 18.95
CA GLU A 61 -7.31 -0.88 19.27
C GLU A 61 -5.91 -1.07 18.67
N SER A 62 -5.41 -2.31 18.64
CA SER A 62 -4.13 -2.61 17.97
C SER A 62 -4.22 -2.40 16.46
N THR A 63 -5.39 -2.68 15.85
CA THR A 63 -5.62 -2.49 14.42
C THR A 63 -5.80 -1.01 14.08
N LYS A 64 -6.51 -0.22 14.89
CA LYS A 64 -6.59 1.25 14.75
C LYS A 64 -5.19 1.88 14.78
N LYS A 65 -4.38 1.49 15.76
CA LYS A 65 -2.98 1.94 15.88
C LYS A 65 -2.15 1.55 14.66
N LEU A 66 -2.31 0.34 14.16
CA LEU A 66 -1.63 -0.10 12.94
C LEU A 66 -2.01 0.79 11.75
N ILE A 67 -3.30 1.08 11.55
CA ILE A 67 -3.79 1.94 10.45
C ILE A 67 -3.19 3.35 10.56
N ILE A 68 -3.22 3.97 11.75
CA ILE A 68 -2.64 5.29 11.98
C ILE A 68 -1.14 5.29 11.64
N LEU A 69 -0.38 4.37 12.24
CA LEU A 69 1.07 4.28 12.06
C LEU A 69 1.44 4.00 10.60
N THR A 70 0.67 3.15 9.93
CA THR A 70 0.90 2.80 8.52
C THR A 70 0.79 4.04 7.63
N ASN A 71 -0.24 4.86 7.80
CA ASN A 71 -0.38 6.09 7.01
C ASN A 71 0.70 7.12 7.36
N GLN A 72 0.98 7.32 8.65
CA GLN A 72 2.02 8.26 9.12
C GLN A 72 3.42 7.89 8.63
N GLU A 73 3.77 6.60 8.57
CA GLU A 73 5.07 6.14 8.06
C GLU A 73 5.12 6.17 6.53
N TYR A 74 4.01 5.92 5.82
CA TYR A 74 3.98 5.88 4.35
C TYR A 74 4.15 7.25 3.69
N VAL A 75 3.43 8.26 4.17
CA VAL A 75 3.40 9.60 3.57
C VAL A 75 4.79 10.20 3.35
N PRO A 76 5.70 10.27 4.34
CA PRO A 76 7.03 10.83 4.13
C PRO A 76 7.85 10.03 3.11
N LEU A 77 7.71 8.70 3.08
CA LEU A 77 8.39 7.86 2.09
C LEU A 77 7.88 8.14 0.66
N ALA A 78 6.58 8.33 0.51
CA ALA A 78 5.94 8.63 -0.77
C ALA A 78 6.26 10.06 -1.26
N GLN A 79 6.40 11.02 -0.34
CA GLN A 79 6.84 12.39 -0.60
C GLN A 79 8.30 12.49 -1.03
N GLU A 80 9.16 11.66 -0.45
CA GLU A 80 10.60 11.74 -0.68
C GLU A 80 11.02 11.23 -2.06
N LEU A 81 10.38 10.17 -2.58
CA LEU A 81 10.73 9.55 -3.86
C LEU A 81 10.72 10.56 -5.03
N PRO A 82 9.65 11.33 -5.28
CA PRO A 82 9.63 12.38 -6.29
C PRO A 82 10.79 13.36 -6.22
N ARG A 83 11.14 13.80 -5.02
CA ARG A 83 12.21 14.77 -4.78
C ARG A 83 13.56 14.18 -5.17
N LEU A 84 13.86 12.95 -4.73
CA LEU A 84 15.10 12.26 -5.09
C LEU A 84 15.19 11.99 -6.59
N VAL A 85 14.08 11.62 -7.23
CA VAL A 85 14.03 11.42 -8.69
C VAL A 85 14.30 12.73 -9.45
N HIS A 86 13.73 13.84 -8.97
CA HIS A 86 14.00 15.15 -9.54
C HIS A 86 15.48 15.52 -9.40
N GLU A 87 16.08 15.31 -8.23
CA GLU A 87 17.50 15.53 -7.96
C GLU A 87 18.40 14.67 -8.88
N LEU A 88 18.06 13.39 -9.10
CA LEU A 88 18.76 12.51 -10.04
C LEU A 88 18.69 13.06 -11.47
N ASN A 89 17.51 13.45 -11.94
CA ASN A 89 17.32 13.99 -13.29
C ASN A 89 18.02 15.33 -13.50
N ALA A 90 18.16 16.16 -12.45
CA ALA A 90 18.83 17.46 -12.52
C ALA A 90 20.36 17.37 -12.46
N THR A 91 20.89 16.30 -11.88
CA THR A 91 22.34 16.11 -11.73
C THR A 91 22.88 15.36 -12.94
N GLU A 92 23.77 15.99 -13.71
CA GLU A 92 24.49 15.30 -14.78
C GLU A 92 25.42 14.21 -14.20
N GLY A 93 25.60 13.11 -14.92
CA GLY A 93 26.53 12.07 -14.53
C GLY A 93 27.97 12.58 -14.58
N GLU A 94 28.69 12.54 -13.47
CA GLU A 94 30.10 12.96 -13.43
C GLU A 94 30.98 12.08 -14.33
N GLY A 95 30.60 10.81 -14.56
CA GLY A 95 31.30 9.89 -15.46
C GLY A 95 32.78 9.74 -15.09
N LYS A 96 33.06 9.52 -13.81
CA LYS A 96 34.43 9.50 -13.28
C LYS A 96 35.26 8.35 -13.85
N TYR A 97 34.61 7.25 -14.22
CA TYR A 97 35.23 6.02 -14.71
C TYR A 97 34.42 5.42 -15.87
N PRO A 98 35.08 4.67 -16.78
CA PRO A 98 34.42 4.10 -17.94
C PRO A 98 33.40 3.04 -17.55
N TRP A 99 32.34 2.91 -18.34
CA TRP A 99 31.36 1.86 -18.18
C TRP A 99 31.96 0.46 -18.41
N PRO A 100 31.50 -0.58 -17.68
CA PRO A 100 31.84 -1.96 -18.01
C PRO A 100 31.30 -2.33 -19.40
N PRO A 101 31.98 -3.15 -20.20
CA PRO A 101 31.60 -3.42 -21.59
C PRO A 101 30.23 -4.10 -21.74
N VAL A 102 29.79 -4.84 -20.72
CA VAL A 102 28.48 -5.48 -20.67
C VAL A 102 27.84 -5.19 -19.32
N ILE A 103 26.58 -4.74 -19.33
CA ILE A 103 25.75 -4.58 -18.15
C ILE A 103 24.60 -5.58 -18.23
N GLU A 104 24.65 -6.60 -17.38
CA GLU A 104 23.64 -7.66 -17.32
C GLU A 104 22.68 -7.44 -16.14
N ILE A 105 21.40 -7.23 -16.46
CA ILE A 105 20.32 -7.03 -15.49
C ILE A 105 19.34 -8.20 -15.65
N ARG A 106 19.44 -9.19 -14.76
CA ARG A 106 18.61 -10.39 -14.75
C ARG A 106 18.29 -10.85 -13.33
N GLY A 107 17.29 -11.71 -13.20
CA GLY A 107 16.92 -12.36 -11.95
C GLY A 107 15.95 -11.53 -11.09
N PRO A 108 15.83 -11.84 -9.78
CA PRO A 108 14.96 -11.11 -8.86
C PRO A 108 15.35 -9.63 -8.72
N ARG A 109 14.36 -8.76 -8.50
CA ARG A 109 14.55 -7.30 -8.38
C ARG A 109 15.65 -6.88 -7.41
N ASN A 110 15.74 -7.47 -6.23
CA ASN A 110 16.80 -7.11 -5.27
C ASN A 110 18.21 -7.38 -5.81
N GLN A 111 18.40 -8.47 -6.56
CA GLN A 111 19.69 -8.78 -7.19
C GLN A 111 19.97 -7.81 -8.36
N GLN A 112 18.95 -7.46 -9.15
CA GLN A 112 19.08 -6.45 -10.20
C GLN A 112 19.52 -5.11 -9.62
N ILE A 113 18.85 -4.62 -8.57
CA ILE A 113 19.21 -3.35 -7.91
C ILE A 113 20.64 -3.39 -7.37
N GLN A 114 21.04 -4.50 -6.74
CA GLN A 114 22.40 -4.65 -6.24
C GLN A 114 23.44 -4.53 -7.36
N LYS A 115 23.26 -5.29 -8.46
CA LYS A 115 24.17 -5.23 -9.62
C LYS A 115 24.24 -3.82 -10.21
N MET A 116 23.09 -3.18 -10.40
CA MET A 116 23.05 -1.81 -10.92
C MET A 116 23.73 -0.81 -9.98
N ALA A 117 23.55 -0.96 -8.67
CA ALA A 117 24.19 -0.11 -7.68
C ALA A 117 25.71 -0.26 -7.70
N GLU A 118 26.24 -1.48 -7.87
CA GLU A 118 27.68 -1.72 -8.03
C GLU A 118 28.23 -1.01 -9.29
N VAL A 119 27.50 -1.10 -10.42
CA VAL A 119 27.87 -0.42 -11.68
C VAL A 119 27.83 1.10 -11.52
N VAL A 120 26.78 1.66 -10.93
CA VAL A 120 26.68 3.11 -10.72
C VAL A 120 27.70 3.59 -9.70
N GLN A 121 27.96 2.84 -8.63
CA GLN A 121 28.96 3.24 -7.64
C GLN A 121 30.38 3.30 -8.22
N SER A 122 30.70 2.39 -9.14
CA SER A 122 32.01 2.38 -9.82
C SER A 122 32.17 3.49 -10.86
N THR A 123 31.09 4.01 -11.44
CA THR A 123 31.14 5.01 -12.54
C THR A 123 30.77 6.43 -12.07
N ASN A 124 29.79 6.53 -11.18
CA ASN A 124 29.17 7.75 -10.64
C ASN A 124 28.96 7.59 -9.12
N PRO A 125 30.06 7.52 -8.33
CA PRO A 125 30.00 7.19 -6.91
C PRO A 125 29.12 8.17 -6.12
N GLY A 126 28.31 7.63 -5.21
CA GLY A 126 27.45 8.42 -4.31
C GLY A 126 26.12 8.89 -4.92
N ARG A 127 25.96 8.81 -6.25
CA ARG A 127 24.73 9.25 -6.95
C ARG A 127 23.47 8.56 -6.41
N TRP A 128 23.58 7.27 -6.10
CA TRP A 128 22.43 6.44 -5.69
C TRP A 128 22.24 6.31 -4.17
N ASP A 129 23.09 6.95 -3.35
CA ASP A 129 23.09 6.73 -1.89
C ASP A 129 21.73 7.05 -1.24
N SER A 130 21.19 8.24 -1.52
CA SER A 130 19.92 8.70 -0.94
C SER A 130 18.72 7.85 -1.37
N ILE A 131 18.64 7.49 -2.66
CA ILE A 131 17.51 6.70 -3.19
C ILE A 131 17.61 5.22 -2.76
N LEU A 132 18.81 4.66 -2.61
CA LEU A 132 19.00 3.33 -2.05
C LEU A 132 18.71 3.29 -0.54
N ASP A 133 18.99 4.37 0.20
CA ASP A 133 18.54 4.51 1.58
C ASP A 133 17.00 4.53 1.67
N LEU A 134 16.34 5.37 0.85
CA LEU A 134 14.87 5.38 0.77
C LEU A 134 14.32 3.99 0.46
N ARG A 135 14.94 3.27 -0.49
CA ARG A 135 14.55 1.90 -0.83
C ARG A 135 14.59 0.96 0.38
N LYS A 136 15.64 1.03 1.20
CA LYS A 136 15.75 0.22 2.43
C LYS A 136 14.64 0.55 3.43
N ARG A 137 14.34 1.85 3.62
CA ARG A 137 13.25 2.30 4.49
C ARG A 137 11.87 1.84 3.99
N VAL A 138 11.62 1.93 2.69
CA VAL A 138 10.37 1.44 2.06
C VAL A 138 10.22 -0.08 2.21
N ASP A 139 11.29 -0.86 2.00
CA ASP A 139 11.23 -2.31 2.20
C ASP A 139 11.02 -2.68 3.69
N TYR A 140 11.65 -1.95 4.61
CA TYR A 140 11.42 -2.10 6.04
C TYR A 140 9.95 -1.84 6.42
N TYR A 141 9.39 -0.71 5.99
CA TYR A 141 7.97 -0.38 6.14
C TYR A 141 7.09 -1.49 5.58
N ARG A 142 7.30 -1.87 4.31
CA ARG A 142 6.52 -2.91 3.62
C ARG A 142 6.51 -4.24 4.37
N ARG A 143 7.65 -4.66 4.93
CA ARG A 143 7.76 -5.91 5.70
C ARG A 143 6.94 -5.87 6.99
N ARG A 144 6.88 -4.73 7.68
CA ARG A 144 6.13 -4.56 8.94
C ARG A 144 4.62 -4.54 8.75
N VAL A 145 4.15 -4.04 7.60
CA VAL A 145 2.71 -3.91 7.30
C VAL A 145 2.15 -5.11 6.51
N LYS A 146 2.96 -6.16 6.29
CA LYS A 146 2.53 -7.40 5.65
C LYS A 146 1.29 -7.98 6.34
N PRO A 147 0.29 -8.49 5.58
CA PRO A 147 -0.91 -9.09 6.16
C PRO A 147 -0.59 -10.13 7.24
N GLU A 148 0.43 -10.95 7.02
CA GLU A 148 0.86 -12.01 7.93
C GLU A 148 1.35 -11.52 9.29
N GLU A 149 1.82 -10.27 9.36
CA GLU A 149 2.37 -9.62 10.55
C GLU A 149 1.32 -8.83 11.33
N GLN A 150 0.09 -8.72 10.80
CA GLN A 150 -0.98 -7.95 11.42
C GLN A 150 -1.47 -8.63 12.71
N PRO A 151 -1.85 -7.86 13.75
CA PRO A 151 -2.27 -8.40 15.05
C PRO A 151 -3.33 -9.51 14.93
N PHE A 152 -4.30 -9.32 14.04
CA PHE A 152 -5.37 -10.28 13.82
C PHE A 152 -4.89 -11.58 13.18
N GLU A 153 -4.14 -11.51 12.08
CA GLU A 153 -3.62 -12.68 11.38
C GLU A 153 -2.70 -13.52 12.27
N ARG A 154 -1.95 -12.87 13.17
CA ARG A 154 -1.15 -13.58 14.17
C ARG A 154 -2.03 -14.39 15.15
N VAL A 155 -3.14 -13.82 15.61
CA VAL A 155 -4.11 -14.55 16.46
C VAL A 155 -4.79 -15.67 15.68
N ARG A 156 -5.22 -15.42 14.43
CA ARG A 156 -5.81 -16.45 13.56
C ARG A 156 -4.88 -17.66 13.40
N LYS A 157 -3.60 -17.42 13.08
CA LYS A 157 -2.58 -18.48 12.98
C LYS A 157 -2.39 -19.25 14.30
N MET A 158 -2.46 -18.57 15.45
CA MET A 158 -2.38 -19.25 16.76
C MET A 158 -3.58 -20.19 16.97
N ILE A 159 -4.79 -19.75 16.59
CA ILE A 159 -6.01 -20.57 16.67
C ILE A 159 -5.90 -21.78 15.73
N GLU A 160 -5.49 -21.56 14.47
CA GLU A 160 -5.28 -22.64 13.49
C GLU A 160 -4.27 -23.68 13.99
N ASN A 161 -3.13 -23.24 14.53
CA ASN A 161 -2.12 -24.11 15.11
C ASN A 161 -2.65 -24.92 16.30
N ALA A 162 -3.49 -24.33 17.17
CA ALA A 162 -4.14 -25.04 18.27
C ALA A 162 -5.14 -26.10 17.75
N ARG A 163 -5.86 -25.82 16.66
CA ARG A 163 -6.73 -26.82 16.01
C ARG A 163 -5.94 -27.98 15.43
N TYR A 164 -4.85 -27.70 14.70
CA TYR A 164 -3.98 -28.77 14.17
C TYR A 164 -3.43 -29.68 15.26
N ARG A 165 -3.22 -29.14 16.47
CA ARG A 165 -2.80 -29.91 17.65
C ARG A 165 -3.96 -30.59 18.40
N GLY A 166 -5.18 -30.56 17.87
CA GLY A 166 -6.36 -31.17 18.47
C GLY A 166 -6.85 -30.51 19.76
N THR A 167 -6.33 -29.33 20.10
CA THR A 167 -6.61 -28.65 21.38
C THR A 167 -7.86 -27.75 21.35
N MET A 168 -8.43 -27.50 20.17
CA MET A 168 -9.68 -26.73 20.00
C MET A 168 -10.56 -27.30 18.88
N LYS A 169 -11.89 -27.27 19.07
CA LYS A 169 -12.91 -27.77 18.12
C LYS A 169 -13.77 -26.69 17.44
N THR A 170 -13.56 -25.41 17.76
CA THR A 170 -14.39 -24.29 17.27
C THR A 170 -14.15 -24.01 15.77
N ASN A 171 -15.19 -23.55 15.07
CA ASN A 171 -15.14 -23.22 13.63
C ASN A 171 -14.56 -21.78 13.42
N PRO A 172 -13.61 -21.55 12.50
CA PRO A 172 -12.95 -20.26 12.32
C PRO A 172 -13.75 -19.24 11.49
N ASP A 173 -14.83 -19.67 10.83
CA ASP A 173 -15.59 -18.84 9.88
C ASP A 173 -16.43 -17.73 10.54
N ASP A 174 -16.50 -17.68 11.88
CA ASP A 174 -17.28 -16.67 12.61
C ASP A 174 -16.53 -15.35 12.86
N VAL A 175 -15.31 -15.20 12.35
CA VAL A 175 -14.52 -13.97 12.58
C VAL A 175 -14.44 -13.15 11.32
N ASP A 176 -15.54 -12.43 11.04
CA ASP A 176 -15.56 -11.33 10.08
C ASP A 176 -14.42 -10.38 10.40
N ASN A 177 -13.46 -10.25 9.49
CA ASN A 177 -12.34 -9.37 9.67
C ASN A 177 -11.80 -8.94 8.30
N VAL A 178 -11.54 -7.65 8.15
CA VAL A 178 -11.05 -7.06 6.90
C VAL A 178 -9.51 -6.95 7.00
N PRO A 179 -8.74 -7.78 6.28
CA PRO A 179 -7.28 -7.67 6.29
C PRO A 179 -6.86 -6.27 5.83
N GLN A 180 -5.97 -5.61 6.58
CA GLN A 180 -5.53 -4.24 6.26
C GLN A 180 -4.46 -4.28 5.17
N THR A 181 -4.85 -4.54 3.92
CA THR A 181 -3.88 -4.72 2.82
C THR A 181 -3.34 -3.40 2.25
N LYS A 182 -3.95 -2.26 2.60
CA LYS A 182 -3.58 -0.91 2.13
C LYS A 182 -2.09 -0.65 2.20
N GLY A 183 -1.51 -0.70 3.41
CA GLY A 183 -0.11 -0.34 3.63
C GLY A 183 0.86 -1.25 2.87
N PHE A 184 0.57 -2.55 2.80
CA PHE A 184 1.41 -3.50 2.07
C PHE A 184 1.38 -3.26 0.56
N LEU A 185 0.20 -3.00 -0.02
CA LEU A 185 0.07 -2.72 -1.45
C LEU A 185 0.69 -1.37 -1.81
N GLN A 186 0.48 -0.34 -1.00
CA GLN A 186 1.12 0.98 -1.16
C GLN A 186 2.66 0.89 -1.07
N GLY A 187 3.19 0.18 -0.08
CA GLY A 187 4.64 -0.04 0.06
C GLY A 187 5.22 -0.86 -1.09
N THR A 188 4.47 -1.86 -1.58
CA THR A 188 4.87 -2.65 -2.76
C THR A 188 4.91 -1.80 -4.02
N ALA A 189 3.88 -0.99 -4.26
CA ALA A 189 3.81 -0.07 -5.40
C ALA A 189 4.94 0.97 -5.35
N LEU A 190 5.18 1.58 -4.19
CA LEU A 190 6.27 2.55 -3.99
C LEU A 190 7.64 1.94 -4.26
N LEU A 191 7.88 0.69 -3.80
CA LEU A 191 9.13 -0.02 -4.04
C LEU A 191 9.32 -0.37 -5.53
N ILE A 192 8.26 -0.75 -6.24
CA ILE A 192 8.33 -0.99 -7.71
C ILE A 192 8.63 0.31 -8.44
N ARG A 193 7.94 1.41 -8.11
CA ARG A 193 8.18 2.73 -8.70
C ARG A 193 9.62 3.18 -8.53
N LEU A 194 10.18 3.02 -7.32
CA LEU A 194 11.58 3.33 -7.04
C LEU A 194 12.53 2.47 -7.88
N ASP A 195 12.30 1.17 -7.98
CA ASP A 195 13.13 0.28 -8.79
C ASP A 195 13.09 0.64 -10.29
N ILE A 196 11.94 1.06 -10.80
CA ILE A 196 11.81 1.59 -12.17
C ILE A 196 12.58 2.90 -12.32
N ALA A 197 12.54 3.80 -11.34
CA ALA A 197 13.30 5.05 -11.36
C ALA A 197 14.82 4.79 -11.46
N LEU A 198 15.34 3.82 -10.69
CA LEU A 198 16.74 3.40 -10.76
C LEU A 198 17.11 2.81 -12.13
N LEU A 199 16.23 1.98 -12.70
CA LEU A 199 16.42 1.46 -14.08
C LEU A 199 16.47 2.60 -15.10
N VAL A 200 15.54 3.54 -15.03
CA VAL A 200 15.48 4.70 -15.95
C VAL A 200 16.73 5.57 -15.81
N ASP A 201 17.18 5.85 -14.58
CA ASP A 201 18.38 6.65 -14.33
C ASP A 201 19.63 5.99 -14.92
N LEU A 202 19.84 4.69 -14.65
CA LEU A 202 20.98 3.94 -15.21
C LEU A 202 20.99 3.98 -16.75
N LEU A 203 19.84 3.70 -17.37
CA LEU A 203 19.72 3.69 -18.83
C LEU A 203 19.95 5.09 -19.42
N SER A 204 19.46 6.13 -18.74
CA SER A 204 19.67 7.52 -19.15
C SER A 204 21.14 7.92 -19.05
N LEU A 205 21.82 7.60 -17.94
CA LEU A 205 23.26 7.84 -17.76
C LEU A 205 24.10 7.20 -18.87
N VAL A 206 23.80 5.95 -19.21
CA VAL A 206 24.51 5.26 -20.29
C VAL A 206 24.22 5.90 -21.65
N SER A 207 22.98 6.32 -21.92
CA SER A 207 22.62 6.98 -23.17
C SER A 207 23.28 8.35 -23.36
N GLN A 208 23.65 9.02 -22.27
CA GLN A 208 24.31 10.33 -22.24
C GLN A 208 25.84 10.24 -22.27
N GLY A 209 26.42 9.03 -22.34
CA GLY A 209 27.86 8.81 -22.32
C GLY A 209 28.63 9.60 -23.38
N ARG A 210 29.89 9.94 -23.07
CA ARG A 210 30.76 10.73 -23.97
C ARG A 210 31.02 9.98 -25.27
N SER A 211 31.09 10.69 -26.40
CA SER A 211 31.32 10.12 -27.73
C SER A 211 32.62 9.31 -27.88
N SER A 212 33.54 9.40 -26.92
CA SER A 212 34.81 8.65 -26.88
C SER A 212 34.75 7.33 -26.11
N GLU A 213 33.65 7.03 -25.41
CA GLU A 213 33.50 5.80 -24.63
C GLU A 213 32.72 4.73 -25.39
N VAL A 214 33.13 3.46 -25.22
CA VAL A 214 32.38 2.32 -25.77
C VAL A 214 31.04 2.24 -25.06
N THR A 215 29.94 2.42 -25.80
CA THR A 215 28.60 2.22 -25.26
C THR A 215 28.45 0.78 -24.79
N PRO A 216 28.14 0.55 -23.50
CA PRO A 216 28.07 -0.80 -22.96
C PRO A 216 26.89 -1.55 -23.56
N ARG A 217 27.06 -2.85 -23.80
CA ARG A 217 25.97 -3.71 -24.25
C ARG A 217 25.06 -4.02 -23.06
N PHE A 218 23.77 -3.73 -23.20
CA PHE A 218 22.77 -4.13 -22.19
C PHE A 218 22.20 -5.51 -22.48
N GLU A 219 22.18 -6.35 -21.46
CA GLU A 219 21.40 -7.58 -21.42
C GLU A 219 20.32 -7.45 -20.35
N LEU A 220 19.12 -7.05 -20.78
CA LEU A 220 18.00 -6.70 -19.92
C LEU A 220 16.94 -7.81 -19.92
N ASP A 221 16.70 -8.43 -18.77
CA ASP A 221 15.58 -9.34 -18.51
C ASP A 221 14.75 -8.80 -17.34
N LEU A 222 13.56 -8.31 -17.67
CA LEU A 222 12.62 -7.72 -16.70
C LEU A 222 11.45 -8.66 -16.38
N GLN A 223 11.54 -9.95 -16.69
CA GLN A 223 10.42 -10.88 -16.49
C GLN A 223 9.95 -10.93 -15.03
N LYS A 224 10.89 -10.99 -14.07
CA LYS A 224 10.53 -10.99 -12.63
C LYS A 224 9.88 -9.68 -12.18
N ASN A 225 10.29 -8.54 -12.73
CA ASN A 225 9.69 -7.24 -12.43
C ASN A 225 8.24 -7.19 -12.93
N LYS A 226 7.99 -7.75 -14.13
CA LYS A 226 6.64 -7.86 -14.69
C LYS A 226 5.76 -8.82 -13.89
N ASP A 227 6.31 -9.94 -13.42
CA ASP A 227 5.59 -10.90 -12.57
C ASP A 227 5.19 -10.26 -11.22
N ASP A 228 6.05 -9.45 -10.62
CA ASP A 228 5.74 -8.65 -9.44
C ASP A 228 4.62 -7.64 -9.71
N CYS A 229 4.63 -6.96 -10.86
CA CYS A 229 3.54 -6.05 -11.26
C CYS A 229 2.21 -6.79 -11.44
N LYS A 230 2.22 -7.96 -12.07
CA LYS A 230 1.01 -8.81 -12.22
C LYS A 230 0.47 -9.26 -10.85
N THR A 231 1.36 -9.59 -9.92
CA THR A 231 0.99 -9.93 -8.54
C THR A 231 0.35 -8.74 -7.85
N LEU A 232 0.92 -7.54 -7.97
CA LEU A 232 0.34 -6.31 -7.44
C LEU A 232 -1.05 -6.04 -8.03
N ILE A 233 -1.20 -6.13 -9.36
CA ILE A 233 -2.48 -5.96 -10.08
C ILE A 233 -3.54 -6.91 -9.51
N GLN A 234 -3.21 -8.20 -9.40
CA GLN A 234 -4.13 -9.22 -8.91
C GLN A 234 -4.55 -8.95 -7.47
N GLN A 235 -3.60 -8.66 -6.58
CA GLN A 235 -3.90 -8.38 -5.18
C GLN A 235 -4.71 -7.08 -5.04
N ALA A 236 -4.36 -6.04 -5.78
CA ALA A 236 -5.08 -4.77 -5.77
C ALA A 236 -6.53 -4.94 -6.25
N ALA A 237 -6.76 -5.72 -7.32
CA ALA A 237 -8.10 -6.04 -7.80
C ALA A 237 -8.91 -6.83 -6.76
N THR A 238 -8.34 -7.88 -6.18
CA THR A 238 -8.98 -8.70 -5.13
C THR A 238 -9.37 -7.86 -3.91
N HIS A 239 -8.51 -6.94 -3.49
CA HIS A 239 -8.73 -6.08 -2.33
C HIS A 239 -9.36 -4.72 -2.65
N ARG A 240 -9.90 -4.54 -3.87
CA ARG A 240 -10.57 -3.31 -4.33
C ARG A 240 -9.72 -2.03 -4.15
N ARG A 241 -8.41 -2.13 -4.35
CA ARG A 241 -7.45 -1.02 -4.28
C ARG A 241 -7.18 -0.45 -5.65
N LEU A 242 -8.10 0.39 -6.11
CA LEU A 242 -8.10 0.87 -7.50
C LEU A 242 -6.84 1.63 -7.87
N LEU A 243 -6.33 2.51 -6.99
CA LEU A 243 -5.11 3.27 -7.25
C LEU A 243 -3.91 2.34 -7.53
N GLN A 244 -3.67 1.35 -6.67
CA GLN A 244 -2.57 0.38 -6.85
C GLN A 244 -2.81 -0.55 -8.05
N HIS A 245 -4.08 -0.81 -8.39
CA HIS A 245 -4.44 -1.58 -9.57
C HIS A 245 -4.00 -0.84 -10.85
N VAL A 246 -4.28 0.46 -10.95
CA VAL A 246 -3.82 1.31 -12.06
C VAL A 246 -2.30 1.45 -12.06
N GLU A 247 -1.68 1.73 -10.90
CA GLU A 247 -0.21 1.83 -10.76
C GLU A 247 0.48 0.57 -11.27
N GLY A 248 -0.03 -0.62 -10.92
CA GLY A 248 0.50 -1.89 -11.40
C GLY A 248 0.49 -2.02 -12.94
N HIS A 249 -0.56 -1.53 -13.59
CA HIS A 249 -0.63 -1.49 -15.06
C HIS A 249 0.32 -0.47 -15.68
N ILE A 250 0.48 0.71 -15.06
CA ILE A 250 1.46 1.73 -15.45
C ILE A 250 2.88 1.16 -15.38
N PHE A 251 3.24 0.55 -14.24
CA PHE A 251 4.57 -0.04 -14.03
C PHE A 251 4.84 -1.16 -15.03
N LEU A 252 3.85 -2.02 -15.29
CA LEU A 252 3.97 -3.09 -16.26
C LEU A 252 4.25 -2.54 -17.67
N ALA A 253 3.54 -1.48 -18.08
CA ALA A 253 3.75 -0.80 -19.34
C ALA A 253 5.13 -0.11 -19.44
N GLN A 254 5.59 0.52 -18.35
CA GLN A 254 6.94 1.09 -18.26
C GLN A 254 8.02 0.03 -18.47
N LEU A 255 7.90 -1.13 -17.80
CA LEU A 255 8.86 -2.23 -17.94
C LEU A 255 8.87 -2.79 -19.36
N TYR A 256 7.71 -2.91 -20.03
CA TYR A 256 7.66 -3.27 -21.45
C TYR A 256 8.33 -2.20 -22.32
N ALA A 257 8.13 -0.91 -22.05
CA ALA A 257 8.76 0.15 -22.81
C ALA A 257 10.30 0.15 -22.67
N LEU A 258 10.80 -0.06 -21.45
CA LEU A 258 12.24 -0.22 -21.18
C LEU A 258 12.82 -1.43 -21.90
N GLU A 259 12.18 -2.60 -21.79
CA GLU A 259 12.64 -3.80 -22.48
C GLU A 259 12.61 -3.64 -24.00
N ARG A 260 11.58 -2.96 -24.54
CA ARG A 260 11.45 -2.66 -25.98
C ARG A 260 12.60 -1.80 -26.48
N ALA A 261 13.03 -0.81 -25.69
CA ALA A 261 14.11 0.10 -26.06
C ALA A 261 15.46 -0.63 -26.21
N HIS A 262 15.65 -1.72 -25.46
CA HIS A 262 16.89 -2.53 -25.46
C HIS A 262 16.75 -3.88 -26.16
N CYS A 263 15.63 -4.14 -26.85
CA CYS A 263 15.42 -5.36 -27.61
C CYS A 263 15.92 -5.20 -29.04
N LEU A 264 16.94 -5.98 -29.41
CA LEU A 264 17.55 -5.97 -30.75
C LEU A 264 16.78 -6.81 -31.79
N ILE A 265 15.84 -7.66 -31.35
CA ILE A 265 15.11 -8.61 -32.22
C ILE A 265 13.77 -7.97 -32.64
N PRO A 266 13.55 -7.66 -33.94
CA PRO A 266 12.36 -6.93 -34.39
C PRO A 266 11.02 -7.61 -34.04
N GLU A 267 10.92 -8.93 -34.21
CA GLU A 267 9.69 -9.69 -33.98
C GLU A 267 9.32 -9.67 -32.48
N LYS A 268 10.33 -9.83 -31.62
CA LYS A 268 10.17 -9.73 -30.16
C LYS A 268 9.79 -8.31 -29.75
N ARG A 269 10.37 -7.29 -30.40
CA ARG A 269 10.08 -5.87 -30.13
C ARG A 269 8.63 -5.49 -30.41
N GLU A 270 8.04 -6.07 -31.46
CA GLU A 270 6.62 -5.87 -31.78
C GLU A 270 5.70 -6.55 -30.75
N GLY A 271 6.00 -7.80 -30.35
CA GLY A 271 5.26 -8.47 -29.27
C GLY A 271 5.32 -7.71 -27.94
N ILE A 272 6.48 -7.16 -27.59
CA ILE A 272 6.65 -6.31 -26.41
C ILE A 272 5.78 -5.05 -26.50
N LEU A 273 5.72 -4.40 -27.68
CA LEU A 273 4.90 -3.21 -27.90
C LEU A 273 3.42 -3.52 -27.66
N GLN A 274 2.91 -4.62 -28.23
CA GLN A 274 1.52 -5.03 -28.08
C GLN A 274 1.16 -5.29 -26.61
N HIS A 275 2.03 -5.97 -25.86
CA HIS A 275 1.81 -6.19 -24.43
C HIS A 275 1.87 -4.89 -23.61
N GLY A 276 2.80 -3.98 -23.92
CA GLY A 276 2.87 -2.67 -23.29
C GLY A 276 1.63 -1.81 -23.56
N GLN A 277 1.14 -1.82 -24.80
CA GLN A 277 -0.10 -1.13 -25.21
C GLN A 277 -1.33 -1.71 -24.51
N ALA A 278 -1.45 -3.03 -24.41
CA ALA A 278 -2.54 -3.66 -23.69
C ALA A 278 -2.53 -3.32 -22.18
N ALA A 279 -1.34 -3.24 -21.57
CA ALA A 279 -1.21 -2.86 -20.16
C ALA A 279 -1.59 -1.39 -19.93
N ILE A 280 -1.09 -0.47 -20.76
CA ILE A 280 -1.38 0.97 -20.58
C ILE A 280 -2.82 1.31 -20.93
N GLN A 281 -3.44 0.62 -21.90
CA GLN A 281 -4.85 0.78 -22.20
C GLN A 281 -5.73 0.43 -21.00
N LYS A 282 -5.43 -0.67 -20.29
CA LYS A 282 -6.15 -1.01 -19.05
C LYS A 282 -6.02 0.07 -17.98
N ALA A 283 -4.83 0.66 -17.81
CA ALA A 283 -4.64 1.77 -16.88
C ALA A 283 -5.50 2.98 -17.27
N ARG A 284 -5.52 3.34 -18.56
CA ARG A 284 -6.36 4.40 -19.12
C ARG A 284 -7.84 4.14 -18.88
N ASP A 285 -8.34 2.96 -19.24
CA ASP A 285 -9.76 2.59 -19.09
C ASP A 285 -10.21 2.71 -17.63
N LEU A 286 -9.36 2.30 -16.68
CA LEU A 286 -9.64 2.43 -15.24
C LEU A 286 -9.63 3.89 -14.78
N CYS A 287 -8.71 4.72 -15.28
CA CYS A 287 -8.69 6.15 -14.98
C CYS A 287 -9.94 6.88 -15.53
N GLU A 288 -10.37 6.52 -16.74
CA GLU A 288 -11.57 7.10 -17.38
C GLU A 288 -12.85 6.65 -16.66
N ALA A 289 -12.91 5.40 -16.19
CA ALA A 289 -14.05 4.87 -15.45
C ALA A 289 -14.17 5.44 -14.02
N TYR A 290 -13.04 5.82 -13.38
CA TYR A 290 -13.01 6.22 -11.97
C TYR A 290 -12.09 7.44 -11.69
N PRO A 291 -12.34 8.59 -12.34
CA PRO A 291 -11.42 9.74 -12.33
C PRO A 291 -11.14 10.32 -10.93
N SER A 292 -12.10 10.26 -10.02
CA SER A 292 -11.93 10.74 -8.64
C SER A 292 -10.98 9.86 -7.81
N GLN A 293 -11.03 8.54 -8.01
CA GLN A 293 -10.23 7.56 -7.27
C GLN A 293 -8.82 7.37 -7.84
N THR A 294 -8.60 7.78 -9.09
CA THR A 294 -7.31 7.66 -9.79
C THR A 294 -6.65 9.03 -10.02
N ARG A 295 -7.01 10.03 -9.21
CA ARG A 295 -6.49 11.40 -9.31
C ARG A 295 -4.95 11.41 -9.32
N GLY A 296 -4.36 12.18 -10.23
CA GLY A 296 -2.92 12.30 -10.40
C GLY A 296 -2.23 11.18 -11.19
N LEU A 297 -2.97 10.18 -11.71
CA LEU A 297 -2.38 9.12 -12.54
C LEU A 297 -2.49 9.36 -14.05
N ALA A 298 -3.35 10.28 -14.50
CA ALA A 298 -3.57 10.54 -15.93
C ALA A 298 -2.30 10.98 -16.66
N ASP A 299 -1.49 11.84 -16.05
CA ASP A 299 -0.21 12.30 -16.60
C ASP A 299 0.82 11.17 -16.69
N GLU A 300 0.87 10.29 -15.68
CA GLU A 300 1.72 9.09 -15.71
C GLU A 300 1.30 8.16 -16.86
N VAL A 301 0.00 7.92 -17.05
CA VAL A 301 -0.52 7.11 -18.17
C VAL A 301 -0.10 7.71 -19.51
N TYR A 302 -0.34 9.01 -19.72
CA TYR A 302 0.02 9.71 -20.95
C TYR A 302 1.53 9.66 -21.23
N SER A 303 2.36 9.87 -20.20
CA SER A 303 3.82 9.80 -20.31
C SER A 303 4.28 8.42 -20.77
N VAL A 304 3.70 7.35 -20.22
CA VAL A 304 4.08 5.96 -20.56
C VAL A 304 3.60 5.56 -21.95
N GLU A 305 2.44 6.03 -22.40
CA GLU A 305 2.02 5.86 -23.80
C GLU A 305 3.01 6.50 -24.77
N LYS A 306 3.49 7.71 -24.46
CA LYS A 306 4.52 8.39 -25.26
C LYS A 306 5.85 7.62 -25.24
N MET A 307 6.25 7.10 -24.08
CA MET A 307 7.43 6.25 -23.91
C MET A 307 7.36 5.00 -24.80
N LEU A 308 6.23 4.29 -24.80
CA LEU A 308 6.00 3.10 -25.64
C LEU A 308 6.10 3.42 -27.13
N ARG A 309 5.54 4.55 -27.58
CA ARG A 309 5.53 4.95 -28.99
C ARG A 309 6.90 5.48 -29.46
N ARG A 310 7.48 6.42 -28.72
CA ARG A 310 8.64 7.22 -29.16
C ARG A 310 9.98 6.67 -28.67
N GLY A 311 10.00 5.71 -27.74
CA GLY A 311 11.23 5.19 -27.15
C GLY A 311 11.98 6.19 -26.26
N THR A 312 11.34 7.31 -25.89
CA THR A 312 11.91 8.31 -24.99
C THR A 312 11.92 7.78 -23.56
N MET A 313 13.07 7.76 -22.89
CA MET A 313 13.24 7.18 -21.55
C MET A 313 12.73 8.04 -20.38
N TYR A 314 12.26 9.25 -20.64
CA TYR A 314 11.71 10.12 -19.60
C TYR A 314 10.39 9.58 -19.06
N THR A 315 10.29 9.44 -17.74
CA THR A 315 9.06 9.03 -17.04
C THR A 315 8.68 10.08 -16.00
N ILE A 316 7.43 10.54 -16.05
CA ILE A 316 6.83 11.27 -14.93
C ILE A 316 6.62 10.25 -13.81
N ILE A 317 7.24 10.49 -12.65
CA ILE A 317 7.16 9.59 -11.49
C ILE A 317 6.05 10.01 -10.50
N THR A 318 5.69 11.30 -10.52
CA THR A 318 4.53 11.88 -9.85
C THR A 318 4.19 13.22 -10.51
N ASN A 319 2.96 13.69 -10.35
CA ASN A 319 2.56 15.07 -10.65
C ASN A 319 2.08 15.82 -9.39
N GLY A 320 1.69 17.09 -9.54
CA GLY A 320 1.19 17.92 -8.45
C GLY A 320 -0.09 17.37 -7.81
N GLU A 321 -1.04 16.91 -8.62
CA GLU A 321 -2.31 16.33 -8.13
C GLU A 321 -2.07 15.10 -7.25
N ARG A 322 -1.15 14.22 -7.64
CA ARG A 322 -0.77 13.05 -6.84
C ARG A 322 -0.13 13.48 -5.51
N MET A 323 0.63 14.58 -5.51
CA MET A 323 1.22 15.13 -4.30
C MET A 323 0.18 15.74 -3.35
N GLU A 324 -0.90 16.30 -3.88
CA GLU A 324 -2.04 16.73 -3.07
C GLU A 324 -2.72 15.54 -2.40
N VAL A 325 -2.94 14.45 -3.13
CA VAL A 325 -3.52 13.20 -2.58
C VAL A 325 -2.65 12.65 -1.45
N ILE A 326 -1.32 12.53 -1.66
CA ILE A 326 -0.41 12.02 -0.62
C ILE A 326 -0.36 12.98 0.59
N SER A 327 -0.43 14.29 0.37
CA SER A 327 -0.47 15.27 1.47
C SER A 327 -1.78 15.19 2.27
N ALA A 328 -2.91 14.95 1.60
CA ALA A 328 -4.21 14.74 2.26
C ALA A 328 -4.21 13.48 3.14
N MET A 329 -3.51 12.41 2.72
CA MET A 329 -3.36 11.20 3.55
C MET A 329 -2.69 11.48 4.91
N ALA A 330 -1.84 12.51 5.01
CA ALA A 330 -1.21 12.90 6.27
C ALA A 330 -2.25 13.40 7.30
N GLN A 331 -3.36 13.96 6.81
CA GLN A 331 -4.40 14.57 7.63
C GLN A 331 -5.53 13.58 8.00
N GLU A 332 -5.65 12.44 7.28
CA GLU A 332 -6.72 11.42 7.45
C GLU A 332 -6.93 10.94 8.90
N PHE A 333 -5.88 10.97 9.72
CA PHE A 333 -5.90 10.46 11.10
C PHE A 333 -5.28 11.44 12.13
N SER A 334 -5.35 12.74 11.84
CA SER A 334 -4.69 13.79 12.64
C SER A 334 -5.40 14.15 13.95
N GLY A 335 -6.59 13.59 14.23
CA GLY A 335 -7.39 13.89 15.43
C GLY A 335 -7.62 12.69 16.36
N THR A 336 -7.99 12.96 17.61
CA THR A 336 -8.55 11.99 18.57
C THR A 336 -10.03 11.67 18.26
N GLY A 337 -10.42 11.76 16.99
CA GLY A 337 -11.81 11.67 16.54
C GLY A 337 -12.37 10.25 16.65
N HIS A 338 -13.70 10.16 16.63
CA HIS A 338 -14.41 8.89 16.53
C HIS A 338 -14.11 8.23 15.17
N TRP A 339 -14.05 6.91 15.15
CA TRP A 339 -13.80 6.13 13.93
C TRP A 339 -15.11 5.83 13.22
N TYR A 340 -15.11 5.93 11.90
CA TYR A 340 -16.26 5.67 11.06
C TYR A 340 -15.86 4.80 9.88
N TYR A 341 -16.84 4.16 9.25
CA TYR A 341 -16.69 3.43 8.01
C TYR A 341 -17.53 4.08 6.93
N CYS A 342 -16.95 4.22 5.75
CA CYS A 342 -17.77 4.49 4.58
C CYS A 342 -18.61 3.26 4.24
N ARG A 343 -19.60 3.40 3.35
CA ARG A 343 -20.46 2.29 2.88
C ARG A 343 -19.71 1.05 2.39
N ASN A 344 -18.47 1.22 1.95
CA ASN A 344 -17.61 0.15 1.44
C ASN A 344 -16.64 -0.41 2.50
N GLY A 345 -16.75 -0.01 3.77
CA GLY A 345 -15.96 -0.54 4.88
C GLY A 345 -14.56 0.05 5.04
N HIS A 346 -14.22 1.14 4.36
CA HIS A 346 -12.94 1.84 4.57
C HIS A 346 -13.01 2.72 5.83
N PRO A 347 -12.07 2.57 6.77
CA PRO A 347 -12.04 3.35 8.01
C PRO A 347 -11.59 4.78 7.76
N PHE A 348 -12.23 5.73 8.42
CA PHE A 348 -11.85 7.15 8.46
C PHE A 348 -12.16 7.76 9.83
N THR A 349 -11.68 8.97 10.09
CA THR A 349 -12.00 9.71 11.32
C THR A 349 -12.72 11.03 11.00
N ILE A 350 -13.64 11.45 11.87
CA ILE A 350 -14.25 12.78 11.81
C ILE A 350 -13.60 13.65 12.88
N GLY A 351 -13.01 14.78 12.48
CA GLY A 351 -12.44 15.79 13.39
C GLY A 351 -13.53 16.48 14.24
N ASP A 352 -13.12 17.26 15.25
CA ASP A 352 -14.03 18.05 16.10
C ASP A 352 -15.06 17.26 16.94
N CYS A 353 -14.57 16.47 17.90
CA CYS A 353 -15.39 15.80 18.92
C CYS A 353 -16.46 14.83 18.36
N GLY A 354 -16.33 14.37 17.11
CA GLY A 354 -17.24 13.39 16.49
C GLY A 354 -18.52 13.99 15.89
N ALA A 355 -18.67 15.31 15.86
CA ALA A 355 -19.81 15.94 15.20
C ALA A 355 -19.57 16.06 13.69
N ALA A 356 -20.37 15.37 12.88
CA ALA A 356 -20.34 15.51 11.43
C ALA A 356 -20.85 16.90 11.02
N ARG A 357 -19.93 17.78 10.60
CA ARG A 357 -20.22 19.17 10.21
C ARG A 357 -19.89 19.51 8.76
N GLU A 358 -19.15 18.63 8.10
CA GLU A 358 -18.77 18.77 6.70
C GLU A 358 -18.89 17.42 6.00
N THR A 359 -19.49 17.43 4.80
CA THR A 359 -19.51 16.28 3.91
C THR A 359 -18.23 16.24 3.08
N SER A 360 -17.62 15.06 2.97
CA SER A 360 -16.44 14.82 2.12
C SER A 360 -16.56 13.47 1.40
N ARG A 361 -15.49 13.01 0.73
CA ARG A 361 -15.48 11.74 -0.01
C ARG A 361 -14.39 10.80 0.50
N CYS A 362 -14.70 9.51 0.56
CA CYS A 362 -13.73 8.49 0.93
C CYS A 362 -12.57 8.48 -0.07
N PRO A 363 -11.31 8.66 0.37
CA PRO A 363 -10.16 8.70 -0.54
C PRO A 363 -9.89 7.37 -1.24
N GLU A 364 -10.53 6.28 -0.80
CA GLU A 364 -10.31 4.92 -1.32
C GLU A 364 -11.39 4.46 -2.30
N CYS A 365 -12.63 4.91 -2.16
CA CYS A 365 -13.76 4.47 -3.00
C CYS A 365 -14.76 5.56 -3.38
N ASP A 366 -14.49 6.81 -3.02
CA ASP A 366 -15.26 8.00 -3.38
C ASP A 366 -16.72 8.04 -2.88
N SER A 367 -17.10 7.09 -2.01
CA SER A 367 -18.39 7.12 -1.33
C SER A 367 -18.48 8.33 -0.40
N PRO A 368 -19.69 8.88 -0.18
CA PRO A 368 -19.90 9.98 0.77
C PRO A 368 -19.39 9.60 2.17
N VAL A 369 -18.64 10.49 2.80
CA VAL A 369 -18.17 10.38 4.20
C VAL A 369 -18.37 11.71 4.95
N GLY A 370 -18.21 11.69 6.27
CA GLY A 370 -18.52 12.85 7.11
C GLY A 370 -20.02 13.01 7.30
N GLY A 371 -20.53 14.22 7.15
CA GLY A 371 -21.95 14.54 7.30
C GLY A 371 -22.21 16.00 7.69
N GLU A 372 -23.47 16.39 7.77
CA GLU A 372 -23.92 17.77 8.04
C GLU A 372 -24.94 17.78 9.17
N ASP A 373 -25.06 18.90 9.90
CA ASP A 373 -26.00 19.05 11.02
C ASP A 373 -25.94 17.91 12.05
N SER A 374 -24.74 17.36 12.28
CA SER A 374 -24.52 16.19 13.16
C SER A 374 -25.21 14.90 12.69
N GLN A 375 -25.64 14.83 11.43
CA GLN A 375 -26.10 13.61 10.76
C GLN A 375 -25.00 13.07 9.86
N LEU A 376 -24.78 11.76 9.91
CA LEU A 376 -23.79 11.09 9.07
C LEU A 376 -24.27 11.00 7.62
N ALA A 377 -23.33 11.08 6.68
CA ALA A 377 -23.62 10.89 5.26
C ALA A 377 -24.16 9.47 4.98
N GLU A 378 -24.94 9.32 3.91
CA GLU A 378 -25.69 8.08 3.63
C GLU A 378 -24.78 6.84 3.51
N GLY A 379 -25.00 5.85 4.37
CA GLY A 379 -24.24 4.60 4.40
C GLY A 379 -22.89 4.71 5.11
N VAL A 380 -22.58 5.87 5.73
CA VAL A 380 -21.57 5.95 6.77
C VAL A 380 -22.10 5.24 8.00
N THR A 381 -21.31 4.35 8.56
CA THR A 381 -21.57 3.76 9.87
C THR A 381 -20.51 4.27 10.84
N ALA A 382 -20.91 4.65 12.05
CA ALA A 382 -19.94 4.72 13.12
C ALA A 382 -19.26 3.35 13.24
N ALA A 383 -17.96 3.32 13.52
CA ALA A 383 -17.39 2.14 14.12
C ALA A 383 -18.07 2.06 15.49
N GLU A 384 -19.21 1.37 15.55
CA GLU A 384 -20.28 1.65 16.52
C GLU A 384 -19.70 1.86 17.90
N ASP A 385 -20.06 3.04 18.42
CA ASP A 385 -19.39 3.68 19.53
C ASP A 385 -19.16 2.68 20.61
#